data_AF-A0A4Y9ZHW9-F1
#
_entry.id   AF-A0A4Y9ZHW9-F1
#
_cell.length_a   1.000
_cell.length_b   1.000
_cell.length_c   1.000
_cell.angle_alpha   90.00
_cell.angle_beta   90.00
_cell.angle_gamma   90.00
#
_symmetry.space_group_name_H-M   'P 1'
#
loop_
_entity.id
_entity.type
_entity.pdbx_description
1 polymer ?
#
loop_
_entity_poly.entity_id
_entity_poly.type
_entity_poly.pdbx_seq_one_letter_code
_entity_poly.pdbx_strand_id
1 'polypeptide(L)'
;MSTFEPDIVRAIIKNALPSKEHDKFEKRWTKSVNDHVETWSASNLHADEATAHAQFTWVAHVVVYIEFLHERTKPAPRSPTGMKPLPLTLKIPIYGPHFGPPQHLHIVKQTPSGKVPKVRIEMTYLKPITIIHPFYHAARLSVCPCCHGNNLS
;
A
#
# COMPACT_ATOMS: atom_id res chain seq x y z
N MET A 1 14.06 4.19 3.04
CA MET A 1 12.94 3.59 2.28
C MET A 1 12.27 2.56 3.18
N SER A 2 10.95 2.48 3.14
CA SER A 2 10.18 1.48 3.89
C SER A 2 10.11 0.19 3.09
N THR A 3 10.75 -0.88 3.56
CA THR A 3 10.59 -2.21 2.97
C THR A 3 9.16 -2.68 3.17
N PHE A 4 8.47 -3.01 2.08
CA PHE A 4 7.05 -3.35 2.08
C PHE A 4 6.82 -4.74 1.53
N GLU A 5 6.43 -5.65 2.42
CA GLU A 5 6.20 -7.06 2.14
C GLU A 5 4.69 -7.34 2.19
N PRO A 6 4.02 -7.45 1.04
CA PRO A 6 2.56 -7.50 0.97
C PRO A 6 1.92 -8.52 1.91
N ASP A 7 2.45 -9.73 1.98
CA ASP A 7 1.87 -10.82 2.78
C ASP A 7 1.99 -10.56 4.29
N ILE A 8 3.14 -10.04 4.73
CA ILE A 8 3.37 -9.70 6.15
C ILE A 8 2.47 -8.54 6.55
N VAL A 9 2.44 -7.47 5.75
CA VAL A 9 1.62 -6.29 6.04
C VAL A 9 0.14 -6.66 6.08
N ARG A 10 -0.33 -7.46 5.12
CA ARG A 10 -1.73 -7.92 5.07
C ARG A 10 -2.08 -8.79 6.28
N ALA A 11 -1.17 -9.67 6.70
CA ALA A 11 -1.37 -10.49 7.90
C ALA A 11 -1.42 -9.65 9.18
N ILE A 12 -0.55 -8.65 9.32
CA ILE A 12 -0.56 -7.72 10.46
C ILE A 12 -1.88 -6.95 10.51
N ILE A 13 -2.32 -6.38 9.39
CA ILE A 13 -3.58 -5.63 9.32
C ILE A 13 -4.76 -6.52 9.66
N LYS A 14 -4.86 -7.71 9.05
CA LYS A 14 -5.92 -8.66 9.38
C LYS A 14 -5.96 -8.95 10.87
N ASN A 15 -4.83 -9.25 11.49
CA ASN A 15 -4.76 -9.56 12.92
C ASN A 15 -5.06 -8.35 13.83
N ALA A 16 -4.92 -7.13 13.32
CA ALA A 16 -5.34 -5.91 14.02
C ALA A 16 -6.86 -5.68 13.96
N LEU A 17 -7.56 -6.28 13.00
CA LEU A 17 -9.01 -6.16 12.83
C LEU A 17 -9.77 -7.20 13.67
N PRO A 18 -11.04 -6.91 14.03
CA PRO A 18 -11.93 -7.90 14.65
C PRO A 18 -12.07 -9.14 13.77
N SER A 19 -12.06 -10.34 14.36
CA SER A 19 -12.11 -11.62 13.63
C SER A 19 -13.28 -11.70 12.62
N LYS A 20 -14.44 -11.14 12.97
CA LYS A 20 -15.62 -11.06 12.08
C LYS A 20 -15.40 -10.26 10.78
N GLU A 21 -14.37 -9.42 10.72
CA GLU A 21 -14.04 -8.60 9.55
C GLU A 21 -12.97 -9.25 8.66
N HIS A 22 -12.32 -10.33 9.10
CA HIS A 22 -11.17 -10.94 8.41
C HIS A 22 -11.50 -11.34 6.98
N ASP A 23 -12.60 -12.08 6.77
CA ASP A 23 -12.99 -12.53 5.44
C ASP A 23 -13.37 -11.39 4.51
N LYS A 24 -14.08 -10.38 5.05
CA LYS A 24 -14.45 -9.19 4.29
C LYS A 24 -13.22 -8.39 3.88
N PHE A 25 -12.25 -8.25 4.79
CA PHE A 25 -10.99 -7.58 4.54
C PHE A 25 -10.20 -8.29 3.43
N GLU A 26 -10.00 -9.60 3.55
CA GLU A 26 -9.25 -10.40 2.57
C GLU A 26 -9.88 -10.32 1.17
N LYS A 27 -11.20 -10.51 1.07
CA LYS A 27 -11.93 -10.40 -0.21
C LYS A 27 -11.80 -9.01 -0.82
N ARG A 28 -12.00 -7.96 -0.02
CA ARG A 28 -11.88 -6.57 -0.51
C ARG A 28 -10.46 -6.28 -0.97
N TRP A 29 -9.46 -6.69 -0.19
CA TRP A 29 -8.06 -6.48 -0.50
C TRP A 29 -7.66 -7.15 -1.81
N THR A 30 -7.93 -8.45 -1.94
CA THR A 30 -7.60 -9.21 -3.16
C THR A 30 -8.32 -8.65 -4.37
N LYS A 31 -9.60 -8.29 -4.23
CA LYS A 31 -10.35 -7.65 -5.31
C LYS A 31 -9.70 -6.34 -5.75
N SER A 32 -9.43 -5.42 -4.82
CA SER A 32 -8.82 -4.12 -5.17
C SER A 32 -7.44 -4.27 -5.81
N VAL A 33 -6.61 -5.22 -5.35
CA VAL A 33 -5.33 -5.51 -5.99
C VAL A 33 -5.53 -5.98 -7.42
N ASN A 34 -6.44 -6.93 -7.65
CA ASN A 34 -6.71 -7.45 -9.00
C ASN A 34 -7.28 -6.36 -9.91
N ASP A 35 -8.24 -5.56 -9.43
CA ASP A 35 -8.84 -4.45 -10.20
C ASP A 35 -7.76 -3.46 -10.68
N HIS A 36 -6.79 -3.11 -9.81
CA HIS A 36 -5.65 -2.26 -10.19
C HIS A 36 -4.75 -2.92 -11.22
N VAL A 37 -4.36 -4.19 -10.99
CA VAL A 37 -3.47 -4.91 -11.90
C VAL A 37 -4.12 -5.07 -13.28
N GLU A 38 -5.39 -5.46 -13.35
CA GLU A 38 -6.15 -5.56 -14.60
C GLU A 38 -6.21 -4.22 -15.33
N THR A 39 -6.55 -3.14 -14.61
CA THR A 39 -6.63 -1.80 -15.18
C THR A 39 -5.27 -1.34 -15.74
N TRP A 40 -4.19 -1.55 -15.00
CA TRP A 40 -2.84 -1.14 -15.42
C TRP A 40 -2.31 -2.03 -16.55
N SER A 41 -2.57 -3.33 -16.51
CA SER A 41 -2.22 -4.23 -17.60
C SER A 41 -2.95 -3.90 -18.90
N ALA A 42 -4.21 -3.44 -18.83
CA ALA A 42 -4.98 -3.05 -20.01
C ALA A 42 -4.57 -1.69 -20.60
N SER A 43 -4.00 -0.79 -19.78
CA SER A 43 -3.73 0.60 -20.17
C SER A 43 -2.24 0.92 -20.36
N ASN A 44 -1.33 0.04 -19.96
CA ASN A 44 0.11 0.26 -20.06
C ASN A 44 0.72 -0.46 -21.27
N LEU A 45 1.48 0.28 -22.07
CA LEU A 45 2.19 -0.23 -23.25
C LEU A 45 3.25 -1.29 -22.94
N HIS A 46 3.75 -1.32 -21.70
CA HIS A 46 4.81 -2.23 -21.23
C HIS A 46 4.26 -3.38 -20.40
N ALA A 47 2.94 -3.65 -20.45
CA ALA A 47 2.30 -4.68 -19.64
C ALA A 47 2.75 -6.12 -19.97
N ASP A 48 3.32 -6.33 -21.15
CA ASP A 48 3.84 -7.60 -21.65
C ASP A 48 5.26 -7.92 -21.18
N GLU A 49 5.99 -6.93 -20.60
CA GLU A 49 7.31 -7.17 -20.05
C GLU A 49 7.24 -8.21 -18.92
N ALA A 50 8.21 -9.13 -18.89
CA ALA A 50 8.23 -10.25 -17.94
C ALA A 50 8.15 -9.82 -16.45
N THR A 51 8.61 -8.61 -16.11
CA THR A 51 8.58 -8.06 -14.75
C THR A 51 7.40 -7.14 -14.48
N ALA A 52 6.64 -6.72 -15.50
CA ALA A 52 5.58 -5.74 -15.37
C ALA A 52 4.46 -6.24 -14.45
N HIS A 53 4.03 -7.50 -14.61
CA HIS A 53 2.98 -8.06 -13.75
C HIS A 53 3.38 -8.10 -12.27
N ALA A 54 4.63 -8.49 -11.98
CA ALA A 54 5.16 -8.50 -10.62
C ALA A 54 5.24 -7.08 -10.03
N GLN A 55 5.66 -6.11 -10.85
CA GLN A 55 5.69 -4.69 -10.47
C GLN A 55 4.29 -4.15 -10.20
N PHE A 56 3.33 -4.34 -11.11
CA PHE A 56 1.96 -3.88 -10.93
C PHE A 56 1.32 -4.50 -9.69
N THR A 57 1.52 -5.81 -9.48
CA THR A 57 0.98 -6.48 -8.29
C THR A 57 1.55 -5.88 -7.01
N TRP A 58 2.88 -5.70 -6.92
CA TRP A 58 3.52 -5.12 -5.74
C TRP A 58 3.06 -3.67 -5.50
N VAL A 59 3.00 -2.85 -6.55
CA VAL A 59 2.52 -1.46 -6.47
C VAL A 59 1.05 -1.42 -6.03
N ALA A 60 0.21 -2.30 -6.55
CA ALA A 60 -1.21 -2.38 -6.20
C ALA A 60 -1.38 -2.68 -4.69
N HIS A 61 -0.58 -3.59 -4.14
CA HIS A 61 -0.57 -3.84 -2.70
C HIS A 61 -0.19 -2.60 -1.88
N VAL A 62 0.78 -1.80 -2.36
CA VAL A 62 1.14 -0.53 -1.70
C VAL A 62 -0.03 0.45 -1.77
N VAL A 63 -0.67 0.62 -2.94
CA VAL A 63 -1.80 1.54 -3.12
C VAL A 63 -2.97 1.16 -2.20
N VAL A 64 -3.38 -0.11 -2.21
CA VAL A 64 -4.48 -0.62 -1.36
C VAL A 64 -4.16 -0.42 0.13
N TYR A 65 -2.91 -0.58 0.53
CA TYR A 65 -2.46 -0.28 1.89
C TYR A 65 -2.64 1.21 2.26
N ILE A 66 -2.26 2.12 1.37
CA ILE A 66 -2.41 3.57 1.61
C ILE A 66 -3.88 3.98 1.66
N GLU A 67 -4.69 3.45 0.75
CA GLU A 67 -6.13 3.67 0.75
C GLU A 67 -6.76 3.19 2.06
N PHE A 68 -6.37 2.00 2.53
CA PHE A 68 -6.82 1.47 3.82
C PHE A 68 -6.46 2.39 4.99
N LEU A 69 -5.20 2.87 5.05
CA LEU A 69 -4.79 3.82 6.10
C LEU A 69 -5.59 5.12 6.02
N HIS A 70 -5.70 5.68 4.82
CA HIS A 70 -6.40 6.93 4.60
C HIS A 70 -7.88 6.84 4.97
N GLU A 71 -8.58 5.76 4.62
CA GLU A 71 -9.96 5.54 5.02
C GLU A 71 -10.14 5.50 6.54
N ARG A 72 -9.15 5.01 7.28
CA ARG A 72 -9.19 4.91 8.75
C ARG A 72 -8.79 6.21 9.45
N THR A 73 -8.04 7.08 8.79
CA THR A 73 -7.60 8.36 9.37
C THR A 73 -8.38 9.56 8.86
N LYS A 74 -9.06 9.48 7.72
CA LYS A 74 -9.82 10.63 7.22
C LYS A 74 -10.98 10.96 8.18
N PRO A 75 -11.32 12.24 8.38
CA PRO A 75 -12.53 12.63 9.09
C PRO A 75 -13.76 11.99 8.43
N ALA A 76 -14.77 11.66 9.23
CA ALA A 76 -16.00 11.08 8.69
C ALA A 76 -16.66 12.09 7.71
N PRO A 77 -17.34 11.65 6.64
CA PRO A 77 -17.91 12.56 5.62
C PRO A 77 -18.92 13.60 6.14
N ARG A 78 -19.42 13.41 7.38
CA ARG A 78 -20.36 14.32 8.06
C ARG A 78 -19.84 14.79 9.42
N SER A 79 -18.54 14.67 9.67
CA SER A 79 -17.97 15.21 10.91
C SER A 79 -18.02 16.74 10.88
N PRO A 80 -18.32 17.40 12.01
CA PRO A 80 -18.22 18.85 12.09
C PRO A 80 -16.84 19.34 11.67
N THR A 81 -16.79 20.49 11.00
CA THR A 81 -15.56 21.10 10.49
C THR A 81 -14.52 21.21 11.60
N GLY A 82 -13.33 20.61 11.40
CA GLY A 82 -12.24 20.63 12.39
C GLY A 82 -12.15 19.41 13.30
N MET A 83 -12.98 18.38 13.11
CA MET A 83 -12.85 17.13 13.87
C MET A 83 -11.53 16.42 13.51
N LYS A 84 -10.73 16.13 14.53
CA LYS A 84 -9.41 15.50 14.35
C LYS A 84 -9.57 14.08 13.78
N PRO A 85 -8.72 13.67 12.82
CA PRO A 85 -8.53 12.29 12.40
C PRO A 85 -8.60 11.28 13.55
N LEU A 86 -9.30 10.16 13.34
CA LEU A 86 -9.24 9.07 14.31
C LEU A 86 -7.80 8.58 14.41
N PRO A 87 -7.23 8.43 15.62
CA PRO A 87 -5.90 7.89 15.75
C PRO A 87 -5.90 6.44 15.25
N LEU A 88 -4.95 6.13 14.37
CA LEU A 88 -4.67 4.74 14.00
C LEU A 88 -4.37 3.95 15.27
N THR A 89 -5.01 2.78 15.42
CA THR A 89 -4.66 1.87 16.50
C THR A 89 -3.19 1.48 16.34
N LEU A 90 -2.42 1.53 17.44
CA LEU A 90 -0.96 1.27 17.48
C LEU A 90 -0.54 -0.10 16.88
N LYS A 91 -1.50 -0.98 16.59
CA LYS A 91 -1.30 -2.31 16.01
C LYS A 91 -1.01 -2.29 14.50
N ILE A 92 -1.31 -1.18 13.81
CA ILE A 92 -1.12 -1.07 12.37
C ILE A 92 0.16 -0.26 12.10
N PRO A 93 1.23 -0.88 11.55
CA PRO A 93 2.46 -0.18 11.25
C PRO A 93 2.24 0.88 10.17
N ILE A 94 2.95 2.01 10.27
CA ILE A 94 2.93 3.08 9.27
C ILE A 94 4.21 2.98 8.42
N TYR A 95 4.10 2.40 7.24
CA TYR A 95 5.12 2.45 6.18
C TYR A 95 5.03 3.74 5.36
N GLY A 96 6.05 4.03 4.55
CA GLY A 96 6.05 5.08 3.51
C GLY A 96 6.80 6.36 3.90
N PRO A 97 6.72 7.43 3.07
CA PRO A 97 6.08 7.51 1.75
C PRO A 97 6.87 6.84 0.61
N HIS A 98 8.14 6.52 0.86
CA HIS A 98 9.01 5.80 -0.08
C HIS A 98 8.97 4.31 0.22
N PHE A 99 8.46 3.52 -0.71
CA PHE A 99 8.29 2.09 -0.59
C PHE A 99 9.36 1.36 -1.39
N GLY A 100 9.97 0.36 -0.77
CA GLY A 100 10.93 -0.54 -1.42
C GLY A 100 10.43 -1.99 -1.33
N PRO A 101 10.64 -2.79 -2.39
CA PRO A 101 10.34 -4.22 -2.34
C PRO A 101 11.31 -4.96 -1.38
N PRO A 102 10.93 -6.14 -0.85
CA PRO A 102 11.85 -6.96 -0.09
C PRO A 102 13.04 -7.39 -0.93
N GLN A 103 14.23 -6.98 -0.50
CA GLN A 103 15.49 -7.40 -1.12
C GLN A 103 15.87 -8.84 -0.74
N HIS A 104 16.74 -9.46 -1.55
CA HIS A 104 17.24 -10.82 -1.36
C HIS A 104 17.62 -11.17 0.09
N LEU A 105 18.36 -10.29 0.78
CA LEU A 105 18.77 -10.53 2.17
C LEU A 105 17.60 -10.65 3.15
N HIS A 106 16.48 -9.97 2.90
CA HIS A 106 15.28 -10.11 3.72
C HIS A 106 14.68 -11.52 3.55
N ILE A 107 14.58 -12.00 2.31
CA ILE A 107 14.06 -13.33 1.98
C ILE A 107 14.93 -14.42 2.62
N VAL A 108 16.26 -14.30 2.51
CA VAL A 108 17.18 -15.28 3.11
C VAL A 108 17.05 -15.30 4.63
N LYS A 109 17.00 -14.12 5.29
CA LYS A 109 16.91 -14.04 6.76
C LYS A 109 15.57 -14.55 7.32
N GLN A 110 14.49 -14.39 6.57
CA GLN A 110 13.16 -14.87 6.98
C GLN A 110 12.95 -16.37 6.67
N THR A 111 13.79 -16.95 5.81
CA THR A 111 13.70 -18.38 5.49
C THR A 111 14.27 -19.19 6.66
N PRO A 112 13.48 -20.12 7.25
CA PRO A 112 13.98 -20.98 8.32
C PRO A 112 15.21 -21.77 7.87
N SER A 113 16.16 -22.01 8.79
CA SER A 113 17.49 -22.61 8.54
C SER A 113 17.52 -24.02 7.92
N GLY A 114 16.38 -24.57 7.49
CA GLY A 114 16.27 -25.85 6.77
C GLY A 114 15.45 -25.78 5.49
N LYS A 115 15.12 -24.57 4.99
CA LYS A 115 14.37 -24.38 3.74
C LYS A 115 15.18 -23.58 2.74
N VAL A 116 15.07 -23.91 1.46
CA VAL A 116 15.67 -23.13 0.38
C VAL A 116 14.88 -21.82 0.24
N PRO A 117 15.54 -20.64 0.29
CA PRO A 117 14.87 -19.36 0.07
C PRO A 117 14.21 -19.34 -1.31
N LYS A 118 12.90 -19.12 -1.37
CA LYS A 118 12.15 -19.01 -2.63
C LYS A 118 12.35 -17.62 -3.24
N VAL A 119 13.51 -17.40 -3.84
CA VAL A 119 13.83 -16.16 -4.55
C VAL A 119 13.21 -16.22 -5.94
N ARG A 120 12.15 -15.46 -6.18
CA ARG A 120 11.60 -15.26 -7.52
C ARG A 120 12.36 -14.11 -8.17
N ILE A 121 13.06 -14.36 -9.27
CA ILE A 121 13.91 -13.37 -9.95
C ILE A 121 13.11 -12.11 -10.33
N GLU A 122 11.88 -12.29 -10.79
CA GLU A 122 10.92 -11.23 -11.12
C GLU A 122 10.67 -10.25 -9.96
N MET A 123 10.76 -10.73 -8.71
CA MET A 123 10.55 -9.93 -7.50
C MET A 123 11.83 -9.21 -7.03
N THR A 124 13.00 -9.69 -7.46
CA THR A 124 14.31 -9.16 -7.01
C THR A 124 14.64 -7.80 -7.64
N TYR A 125 14.10 -7.53 -8.84
CA TYR A 125 14.35 -6.31 -9.62
C TYR A 125 13.19 -5.32 -9.61
N LEU A 126 12.25 -5.49 -8.68
CA LEU A 126 11.16 -4.55 -8.52
C LEU A 126 11.72 -3.16 -8.23
N LYS A 127 11.17 -2.16 -8.91
CA LYS A 127 11.56 -0.78 -8.74
C LYS A 127 10.82 -0.20 -7.54
N PRO A 128 11.52 0.48 -6.62
CA PRO A 128 10.85 1.17 -5.53
C PRO A 128 9.97 2.31 -6.06
N ILE A 129 8.97 2.70 -5.28
CA ILE A 129 8.05 3.80 -5.62
C ILE A 129 7.99 4.83 -4.50
N THR A 130 7.58 6.05 -4.88
CA THR A 130 7.23 7.09 -3.93
C THR A 130 5.75 7.40 -4.09
N ILE A 131 4.99 7.26 -3.00
CA ILE A 131 3.56 7.57 -3.02
C ILE A 131 3.36 9.04 -2.69
N ILE A 132 2.73 9.76 -3.63
CA ILE A 132 2.26 11.13 -3.42
C ILE A 132 0.78 11.04 -3.05
N HIS A 133 0.48 11.12 -1.75
CA HIS A 133 -0.88 10.97 -1.25
C HIS A 133 -1.16 11.94 -0.08
N PRO A 134 -2.39 12.48 0.08
CA PRO A 134 -2.75 13.38 1.19
C PRO A 134 -2.40 12.83 2.56
N PHE A 135 -2.47 11.51 2.75
CA PHE A 135 -2.02 10.86 3.99
C PHE A 135 -0.59 11.26 4.41
N TYR A 136 0.35 11.40 3.47
CA TYR A 136 1.74 11.80 3.76
C TYR A 136 2.01 13.29 3.58
N HIS A 137 1.23 13.96 2.72
CA HIS A 137 1.54 15.30 2.24
C HIS A 137 0.36 16.27 2.40
N ALA A 138 -0.57 16.03 3.34
CA ALA A 138 -1.81 16.79 3.51
C ALA A 138 -1.61 18.32 3.43
N ALA A 139 -0.68 18.87 4.22
CA ALA A 139 -0.43 20.31 4.26
C ALA A 139 0.15 20.90 2.95
N ARG A 140 0.79 20.07 2.12
CA ARG A 140 1.38 20.50 0.84
C ARG A 140 0.48 20.25 -0.36
N LEU A 141 -0.44 19.28 -0.25
CA LEU A 141 -1.42 18.96 -1.30
C LEU A 141 -2.75 19.71 -1.12
N SER A 142 -3.01 20.26 0.07
CA SER A 142 -4.24 21.03 0.35
C SER A 142 -4.30 22.39 -0.36
N VAL A 143 -3.14 22.93 -0.74
CA VAL A 143 -2.99 24.26 -1.34
C VAL A 143 -2.17 24.13 -2.62
N CYS A 144 -2.67 24.66 -3.73
CA CYS A 144 -1.89 24.71 -4.96
C CYS A 144 -0.67 25.64 -4.78
N PRO A 145 0.56 25.17 -5.02
CA PRO A 145 1.75 26.01 -4.85
C PRO A 145 1.81 27.18 -5.84
N CYS A 146 1.15 27.09 -7.00
CA CYS A 146 1.15 28.13 -8.02
C CYS A 146 0.06 29.19 -7.82
N CYS A 147 -1.17 28.79 -7.44
CA CYS A 147 -2.31 29.73 -7.34
C CYS A 147 -2.90 29.86 -5.93
N HIS A 148 -2.38 29.09 -4.97
CA HIS A 148 -2.82 29.08 -3.57
C HIS A 148 -4.31 28.74 -3.37
N GLY A 149 -4.95 28.17 -4.41
CA GLY A 149 -6.31 27.65 -4.33
C GLY A 149 -6.38 26.39 -3.46
N ASN A 150 -7.43 26.30 -2.63
CA ASN A 150 -7.73 25.12 -1.83
C ASN A 150 -8.56 24.14 -2.66
N ASN A 151 -8.07 22.92 -2.87
CA ASN A 151 -8.79 21.84 -3.57
C ASN A 151 -9.69 21.00 -2.63
N LEU A 152 -9.88 21.45 -1.38
CA LEU A 152 -10.71 20.78 -0.40
C LEU A 152 -12.11 21.39 -0.43
N SER A 153 -12.99 20.82 -1.26
CA SER A 153 -14.45 20.98 -1.17
C SER A 153 -15.06 19.83 -0.39
#